data_AF-E7GEP0-F1
#
_entry.id   AF-E7GEP0-F1
#
_cell.length_a   1.000
_cell.length_b   1.000
_cell.length_c   1.000
_cell.angle_alpha   90.00
_cell.angle_beta   90.00
_cell.angle_gamma   90.00
#
_symmetry.space_group_name_H-M   'P 1'
#
loop_
_entity.id
_entity.type
_entity.pdbx_description
1 polymer ?
#
loop_
_entity_poly.entity_id
_entity_poly.type
_entity_poly.pdbx_seq_one_letter_code
_entity_poly.pdbx_strand_id
1 'polypeptide(L)'
;MSNQLRLIHTKMIEDSHICLMLSLYLHKFSNGQVAFSFYSEYLGFGIQDFNEYENIENAEPKSLNILSGKKHIFTLSDEDIEDRKKELIQKMDKMTFKETFDIIVNYQNQIFV
;
A
#
# COMPACT_ATOMS: atom_id res chain seq x y z
N MET A 1 -2.74 10.46 -22.47
CA MET A 1 -3.67 10.44 -21.33
C MET A 1 -2.85 10.57 -20.06
N SER A 2 -2.89 11.72 -19.39
CA SER A 2 -2.14 11.94 -18.15
C SER A 2 -2.93 11.31 -17.01
N ASN A 3 -2.49 10.15 -16.53
CA ASN A 3 -2.94 9.59 -15.26
C ASN A 3 -2.00 10.16 -14.20
N GLN A 4 -2.50 11.04 -13.34
CA GLN A 4 -1.69 11.59 -12.27
C GLN A 4 -1.69 10.59 -11.12
N LEU A 5 -0.53 10.01 -10.84
CA LEU A 5 -0.29 9.17 -9.67
C LEU A 5 0.38 10.01 -8.58
N ARG A 6 -0.18 10.00 -7.37
CA ARG A 6 0.38 10.73 -6.24
C ARG A 6 0.44 9.84 -5.00
N LEU A 7 1.63 9.73 -4.40
CA LEU A 7 1.79 9.16 -3.07
C LEU A 7 1.11 10.08 -2.04
N ILE A 8 0.27 9.50 -1.19
CA ILE A 8 -0.50 10.22 -0.18
C ILE A 8 0.12 10.01 1.20
N HIS A 9 0.43 8.76 1.55
CA HIS A 9 0.88 8.37 2.87
C HIS A 9 1.70 7.10 2.83
N THR A 10 2.70 7.00 3.70
CA THR A 10 3.50 5.78 3.90
C THR A 10 3.55 5.44 5.38
N LYS A 11 3.60 4.13 5.66
CA LYS A 11 3.73 3.61 7.01
C LYS A 11 4.63 2.39 6.98
N MET A 12 5.66 2.40 7.82
CA MET A 12 6.43 1.20 8.11
C MET A 12 5.77 0.47 9.28
N ILE A 13 5.64 -0.84 9.15
CA ILE A 13 5.13 -1.73 10.18
C ILE A 13 6.15 -2.84 10.37
N GLU A 14 6.59 -3.01 11.62
CA GLU A 14 7.66 -3.92 11.99
C GLU A 14 7.14 -4.92 13.02
N ASP A 15 7.48 -6.20 12.83
CA ASP A 15 7.25 -7.26 13.82
C ASP A 15 8.34 -8.32 13.66
N SER A 16 8.92 -8.75 14.78
CA SER A 16 9.83 -9.89 14.85
C SER A 16 10.90 -9.86 13.75
N HIS A 17 11.52 -8.70 13.58
CA HIS A 17 12.54 -8.39 12.56
C HIS A 17 12.02 -8.19 11.14
N ILE A 18 10.77 -8.49 10.80
CA ILE A 18 10.25 -8.22 9.46
C ILE A 18 9.79 -6.77 9.37
N CYS A 19 10.22 -6.04 8.34
CA CYS A 19 9.69 -4.71 8.02
C CYS A 19 8.84 -4.74 6.74
N LEU A 20 7.60 -4.26 6.88
CA LEU A 20 6.66 -4.05 5.79
C LEU A 20 6.45 -2.55 5.61
N MET A 21 6.62 -2.06 4.39
CA MET A 21 6.18 -0.73 4.03
C MET A 21 4.82 -0.80 3.36
N LEU A 22 3.89 0.00 3.87
CA LEU A 22 2.61 0.29 3.21
C LEU A 22 2.65 1.70 2.62
N SER A 23 2.10 1.84 1.43
CA SER A 23 2.02 3.10 0.69
C SER A 23 0.61 3.28 0.11
N LEU A 24 -0.03 4.40 0.41
CA LEU A 24 -1.32 4.78 -0.14
C LEU A 24 -1.13 5.76 -1.31
N TYR A 25 -1.70 5.44 -2.46
CA TYR A 25 -1.64 6.27 -3.66
C TYR A 25 -3.03 6.72 -4.12
N LEU A 26 -3.08 7.93 -4.69
CA LEU A 26 -4.22 8.46 -5.43
C LEU A 26 -3.91 8.43 -6.92
N HIS A 27 -4.79 7.81 -7.69
CA HIS A 27 -4.81 7.87 -9.15
C HIS A 27 -5.90 8.86 -9.55
N LYS A 28 -5.55 9.95 -10.24
CA LYS A 28 -6.51 10.81 -10.93
C LYS A 28 -6.46 10.51 -12.43
N PHE A 29 -7.57 10.08 -12.99
CA PHE A 29 -7.73 9.76 -14.41
C PHE A 29 -8.15 11.00 -15.19
N SER A 30 -7.81 11.06 -16.48
CA SER A 30 -8.11 12.22 -17.34
C SER A 30 -9.61 12.46 -17.57
N ASN A 31 -10.46 11.48 -17.28
CA ASN A 31 -11.92 11.57 -17.37
C ASN A 31 -12.58 12.03 -16.05
N GLY A 32 -11.80 12.53 -15.09
CA GLY A 32 -12.29 13.01 -13.79
C GLY A 32 -12.54 11.89 -12.77
N GLN A 33 -12.33 10.62 -13.14
CA GLN A 33 -12.42 9.53 -12.19
C GLN A 33 -11.18 9.48 -11.28
N VAL A 34 -11.33 8.84 -10.13
CA VAL A 34 -10.26 8.63 -9.16
C VAL A 34 -10.25 7.22 -8.60
N ALA A 35 -9.08 6.74 -8.19
CA ALA A 35 -8.92 5.48 -7.46
C ALA A 35 -7.86 5.62 -6.35
N PHE A 36 -8.04 4.83 -5.29
CA PHE A 36 -7.08 4.73 -4.19
C PHE A 36 -6.51 3.32 -4.14
N SER A 37 -5.18 3.22 -4.10
CA SER A 37 -4.46 1.95 -4.12
C SER A 37 -3.57 1.85 -2.88
N PHE A 38 -3.60 0.73 -2.18
CA PHE A 38 -2.56 0.38 -1.21
C PHE A 38 -1.51 -0.47 -1.90
N TYR A 39 -0.25 -0.11 -1.73
CA TYR A 39 0.90 -0.90 -2.12
C TYR A 39 1.60 -1.37 -0.86
N SER A 40 1.98 -2.63 -0.81
CA SER A 40 2.90 -3.11 0.21
C SER A 40 4.20 -3.56 -0.44
N GLU A 41 5.30 -3.25 0.23
CA GLU A 41 6.63 -3.74 -0.10
C GLU A 41 7.22 -4.45 1.12
N TYR A 42 7.80 -5.63 0.89
CA TYR A 42 8.60 -6.33 1.88
C TYR A 42 10.01 -5.76 1.83
N LEU A 43 10.48 -5.13 2.91
CA LEU A 43 11.76 -4.42 2.93
C LEU A 43 12.93 -5.24 3.49
N GLY A 44 12.68 -6.42 4.08
CA GLY A 44 13.73 -7.30 4.60
C GLY A 44 13.50 -7.74 6.04
N PHE A 45 14.52 -8.41 6.59
CA PHE A 45 14.63 -8.74 8.01
C PHE A 45 15.67 -7.80 8.67
N GLY A 46 15.30 -7.10 9.73
CA GLY A 46 16.18 -6.25 10.54
C GLY A 46 16.99 -7.08 11.52
N ILE A 47 18.31 -7.01 11.46
CA ILE A 47 19.16 -7.71 12.44
C ILE A 47 19.12 -6.90 13.74
N GLN A 48 18.81 -7.58 14.84
CA GLN A 48 18.47 -7.04 16.16
C GLN A 48 19.49 -6.02 16.73
N ASP A 49 20.72 -6.01 16.22
CA ASP A 49 21.84 -5.24 16.78
C ASP A 49 22.27 -3.99 15.99
N PHE A 50 21.76 -3.74 14.77
CA PHE A 50 22.36 -2.70 13.90
C PHE A 50 21.42 -1.63 13.31
N ASN A 51 20.10 -1.68 13.50
CA ASN A 51 19.15 -0.86 12.69
C ASN A 51 19.40 -1.00 11.17
N GLU A 52 20.06 -2.10 10.77
CA GLU A 52 20.37 -2.41 9.39
C GLU A 52 19.43 -3.53 8.95
N TYR A 53 18.66 -3.26 7.91
CA TYR A 53 17.86 -4.24 7.21
C TYR A 53 18.76 -4.93 6.19
N GLU A 54 18.96 -6.24 6.32
CA GLU A 54 19.52 -6.99 5.21
C GLU A 54 18.48 -6.96 4.09
N ASN A 55 18.80 -6.23 3.02
CA ASN A 55 18.22 -6.54 1.72
C ASN A 55 18.53 -8.01 1.50
N ILE A 56 17.51 -8.85 1.50
CA ILE A 56 17.66 -10.23 1.03
C ILE A 56 18.19 -10.07 -0.39
N GLU A 57 19.47 -10.33 -0.62
CA GLU A 57 20.05 -10.30 -1.96
C GLU A 57 19.14 -11.19 -2.81
N ASN A 58 18.48 -10.59 -3.81
CA ASN A 58 17.45 -11.17 -4.70
C ASN A 58 15.97 -11.11 -4.28
N ALA A 59 15.59 -10.46 -3.18
CA ALA A 59 14.20 -10.07 -2.95
C ALA A 59 13.92 -8.76 -3.69
N GLU A 60 13.49 -8.85 -4.95
CA GLU A 60 12.90 -7.68 -5.61
C GLU A 60 11.72 -7.18 -4.77
N PRO A 61 11.62 -5.87 -4.47
CA PRO A 61 10.46 -5.31 -3.81
C PRO A 61 9.20 -5.63 -4.62
N LYS A 62 8.43 -6.62 -4.15
CA LYS A 62 7.17 -6.98 -4.80
C LYS A 62 6.10 -6.03 -4.31
N SER A 63 5.89 -4.96 -5.07
CA SER A 63 4.77 -4.04 -4.85
C SER A 63 3.47 -4.76 -5.22
N LEU A 64 2.65 -5.07 -4.22
CA LEU A 64 1.33 -5.67 -4.42
C LEU A 64 0.27 -4.57 -4.33
N ASN A 65 -0.47 -4.35 -5.42
CA ASN A 65 -1.60 -3.41 -5.39
C ASN A 65 -2.82 -4.09 -4.76
N ILE A 66 -3.03 -3.83 -3.49
CA ILE A 66 -4.05 -4.45 -2.64
C ILE A 66 -5.47 -3.97 -2.98
N LEU A 67 -5.61 -2.82 -3.66
CA LEU A 67 -6.90 -2.27 -4.10
C LEU A 67 -6.82 -1.79 -5.55
N SER A 68 -6.66 -2.73 -6.48
CA SER A 68 -6.67 -2.42 -7.92
C SER A 68 -7.88 -3.09 -8.58
N GLY A 69 -8.73 -2.31 -9.25
CA GLY A 69 -9.84 -2.84 -10.03
C GLY A 69 -10.92 -1.80 -10.34
N LYS A 70 -11.69 -2.04 -11.41
CA LYS A 70 -12.79 -1.14 -11.84
C LYS A 70 -13.84 -0.87 -10.74
N LYS A 71 -13.96 -1.76 -9.75
CA LYS A 71 -14.85 -1.61 -8.59
C LYS A 71 -14.41 -0.51 -7.60
N HIS A 72 -13.19 -0.01 -7.73
CA HIS A 72 -12.59 1.00 -6.84
C HIS A 72 -12.25 2.29 -7.59
N ILE A 73 -12.90 2.50 -8.74
CA ILE A 73 -12.84 3.74 -9.51
C ILE A 73 -14.13 4.52 -9.23
N PHE A 74 -13.98 5.76 -8.82
CA PHE A 74 -15.08 6.62 -8.38
C PHE A 74 -15.07 7.92 -9.16
N THR A 75 -16.22 8.58 -9.25
CA THR A 75 -16.29 10.01 -9.58
C THR A 75 -16.55 10.73 -8.27
N LEU A 76 -15.56 11.48 -7.78
CA LEU A 76 -15.62 12.17 -6.49
C LEU A 76 -15.33 13.65 -6.69
N SER A 77 -15.93 14.50 -5.86
CA SER A 77 -15.53 15.91 -5.75
C SER A 77 -14.15 16.00 -5.08
N ASP A 78 -13.47 17.16 -5.20
CA ASP A 78 -12.19 17.34 -4.51
C ASP A 78 -12.33 17.30 -2.98
N GLU A 79 -13.47 17.73 -2.42
CA GLU A 79 -13.77 17.63 -0.98
C GLU A 79 -13.90 16.16 -0.54
N ASP A 80 -14.69 15.36 -1.27
CA ASP A 80 -14.84 13.93 -0.99
C ASP A 80 -13.50 13.17 -1.11
N ILE A 81 -12.62 13.61 -2.03
CA ILE A 81 -11.28 13.06 -2.17
C ILE A 81 -10.45 13.33 -0.91
N GLU A 82 -10.49 14.54 -0.36
CA GLU A 82 -9.75 14.88 0.87
C GLU A 82 -10.27 14.12 2.10
N ASP A 83 -11.58 13.96 2.22
CA ASP A 83 -12.15 13.20 3.34
C ASP A 83 -11.86 11.71 3.22
N ARG A 84 -11.94 11.16 2.00
CA ARG A 84 -11.56 9.76 1.75
C ARG A 84 -10.08 9.51 2.02
N LYS A 85 -9.20 10.46 1.69
CA LYS A 85 -7.77 10.38 2.07
C LYS A 85 -7.61 10.24 3.57
N LYS A 86 -8.22 11.12 4.36
CA LYS A 86 -8.11 11.10 5.83
C LYS A 86 -8.59 9.76 6.40
N GLU A 87 -9.72 9.25 5.92
CA GLU A 87 -10.25 7.96 6.36
C GLU A 87 -9.28 6.80 6.06
N LEU A 88 -8.74 6.76 4.84
CA LEU A 88 -7.81 5.70 4.43
C LEU A 88 -6.46 5.78 5.17
N ILE A 89 -5.96 6.99 5.43
CA ILE A 89 -4.77 7.22 6.26
C ILE A 89 -5.02 6.69 7.68
N GLN A 90 -6.13 7.09 8.31
CA GLN A 90 -6.47 6.61 9.66
C GLN A 90 -6.64 5.10 9.72
N LYS A 91 -7.20 4.49 8.67
CA LYS A 91 -7.31 3.03 8.57
C LYS A 91 -5.92 2.39 8.49
N MET A 92 -5.05 2.91 7.62
CA MET A 92 -3.67 2.43 7.45
C MET A 92 -2.84 2.58 8.73
N ASP A 93 -2.96 3.70 9.44
CA ASP A 93 -2.28 3.95 10.71
C ASP A 93 -2.71 2.98 11.82
N LYS A 94 -3.95 2.47 11.75
CA LYS A 94 -4.46 1.46 12.69
C LYS A 94 -4.16 0.02 12.30
N MET A 95 -3.71 -0.25 11.06
CA MET A 95 -3.38 -1.62 10.64
C MET A 95 -2.22 -2.18 11.44
N THR A 96 -2.39 -3.41 11.92
CA THR A 96 -1.35 -4.20 12.57
C THR A 96 -0.46 -4.90 11.54
N PHE A 97 0.68 -5.41 11.98
CA PHE A 97 1.56 -6.22 11.14
C PHE A 97 0.83 -7.43 10.56
N LYS A 98 0.13 -8.19 11.42
CA LYS A 98 -0.60 -9.40 11.01
C LYS A 98 -1.67 -9.09 9.96
N GLU A 99 -2.50 -8.06 10.16
CA GLU A 99 -3.51 -7.68 9.19
C GLU A 99 -2.89 -7.29 7.83
N THR A 100 -1.78 -6.56 7.88
CA THR A 100 -1.02 -6.16 6.68
C THR A 100 -0.46 -7.37 5.95
N PHE A 101 0.17 -8.28 6.68
CA PHE A 101 0.72 -9.52 6.16
C PHE A 101 -0.36 -10.43 5.57
N ASP A 102 -1.48 -10.60 6.27
CA ASP A 102 -2.62 -11.40 5.80
C ASP A 102 -3.19 -10.83 4.48
N ILE A 103 -3.28 -9.51 4.35
CA ILE A 103 -3.73 -8.84 3.13
C ILE A 103 -2.78 -9.15 1.95
N ILE A 104 -1.47 -9.05 2.17
CA ILE A 104 -0.43 -9.35 1.17
C ILE A 104 -0.56 -10.81 0.70
N VAL A 105 -0.62 -11.76 1.65
CA VAL A 105 -0.71 -13.19 1.37
C VAL A 105 -2.01 -13.53 0.64
N ASN A 106 -3.15 -13.00 1.09
CA ASN A 106 -4.44 -13.25 0.46
C ASN A 106 -4.52 -12.69 -0.96
N TYR A 107 -3.90 -11.54 -1.23
CA TYR A 107 -3.85 -10.97 -2.59
C TYR A 107 -3.00 -11.82 -3.53
N GLN A 108 -1.85 -12.32 -3.08
CA GLN A 108 -1.03 -13.26 -3.87
C GLN A 108 -1.83 -14.52 -4.24
N ASN A 109 -2.58 -15.08 -3.30
CA ASN A 109 -3.40 -16.26 -3.54
C ASN A 109 -4.53 -16.04 -4.56
N GLN A 110 -4.98 -14.80 -4.79
CA GLN A 110 -5.98 -14.48 -5.82
C GLN A 110 -5.39 -14.36 -7.23
N ILE A 111 -4.08 -14.15 -7.37
CA ILE A 111 -3.41 -14.04 -8.68
C ILE A 111 -3.14 -15.43 -9.29
N PHE A 112 -3.05 -16.47 -8.46
CA PHE A 112 -2.71 -17.83 -8.88
C PHE A 112 -3.92 -18.79 -9.02
N VAL A 113 -5.14 -18.26 -9.07
CA VAL A 113 -6.38 -19.01 -9.34
C VAL A 113 -7.01 -18.58 -10.66
#